data_AF-A0A8T7GLK6-F1
#
_entry.id   AF-A0A8T7GLK6-F1
#
_cell.length_a   1.000
_cell.length_b   1.000
_cell.length_c   1.000
_cell.angle_alpha   90.00
_cell.angle_beta   90.00
_cell.angle_gamma   90.00
#
_symmetry.space_group_name_H-M   'P 1'
#
loop_
_entity.id
_entity.type
_entity.pdbx_description
1 polymer ?
#
loop_
_entity_poly.entity_id
_entity_poly.type
_entity_poly.pdbx_seq_one_letter_code
_entity_poly.pdbx_strand_id
1 'polypeptide(L)'
;NKILKRYVEWDLYEPKVSMIPIPKILLEKLFQGRTEEDIIKLATQVGRSALEDASLFMNKNNNWLSFLKWFEKRMQNTSIEINHMTDNKIHNYIIKHNMGYNWSIYHKTIFELISKENYNKSVNIRYNDRTMSIEFYE
;
A
#
# COMPACT_ATOMS: atom_id res chain seq x y z
N ASN A 1 -23.65 -11.11 8.25
CA ASN A 1 -23.62 -9.92 7.37
C ASN A 1 -22.17 -9.44 7.23
N LYS A 2 -21.45 -9.86 6.17
CA LYS A 2 -20.00 -9.58 6.00
C LYS A 2 -19.70 -8.10 5.72
N ILE A 3 -20.66 -7.39 5.14
CA ILE A 3 -20.56 -5.97 4.80
C ILE A 3 -20.57 -5.14 6.10
N LEU A 4 -21.57 -5.34 6.97
CA LEU A 4 -21.62 -4.68 8.28
C LEU A 4 -20.38 -4.94 9.14
N LYS A 5 -19.82 -6.16 9.09
CA LYS A 5 -18.62 -6.51 9.86
C LYS A 5 -17.37 -5.75 9.38
N ARG A 6 -17.23 -5.55 8.06
CA ARG A 6 -16.15 -4.76 7.44
C ARG A 6 -16.19 -3.29 7.85
N TYR A 7 -17.38 -2.69 7.85
CA TYR A 7 -17.58 -1.30 8.29
C TYR A 7 -17.24 -1.13 9.78
N VAL A 8 -17.74 -2.02 10.64
CA VAL A 8 -17.53 -1.96 12.10
C VAL A 8 -16.07 -2.19 12.50
N GLU A 9 -15.34 -3.05 11.79
CA GLU A 9 -13.92 -3.29 12.08
C GLU A 9 -13.05 -2.08 11.68
N TRP A 10 -13.32 -1.41 10.55
CA TRP A 10 -12.50 -0.26 10.10
C TRP A 10 -12.75 1.02 10.91
N ASP A 11 -14.02 1.32 11.26
CA ASP A 11 -14.40 2.47 12.10
C ASP A 11 -13.72 2.45 13.48
N LEU A 12 -13.35 1.25 13.97
CA LEU A 12 -12.70 1.06 15.27
C LEU A 12 -11.20 1.41 15.27
N TYR A 13 -10.58 1.44 14.09
CA TYR A 13 -9.14 1.69 13.92
C TYR A 13 -8.83 2.99 13.20
N GLU A 14 -9.68 3.46 12.29
CA GLU A 14 -9.48 4.71 11.52
C GLU A 14 -9.15 5.93 12.41
N PRO A 15 -9.81 6.17 13.56
CA PRO A 15 -9.46 7.29 14.46
C PRO A 15 -8.11 7.13 15.17
N LYS A 16 -7.57 5.90 15.24
CA LYS A 16 -6.35 5.59 16.01
C LYS A 16 -5.08 5.66 15.20
N VAL A 17 -5.16 5.68 13.86
CA VAL A 17 -3.99 5.70 12.95
C VAL A 17 -3.77 7.07 12.28
N SER A 18 -4.45 8.13 12.72
CA SER A 18 -4.37 9.49 12.16
C SER A 18 -4.55 9.55 10.63
N MET A 19 -5.29 8.60 10.06
CA MET A 19 -5.62 8.58 8.63
C MET A 19 -6.95 9.27 8.40
N ILE A 20 -7.01 10.18 7.43
CA ILE A 20 -8.24 10.84 7.00
C ILE A 20 -8.70 10.28 5.64
N PRO A 21 -10.01 10.11 5.42
CA PRO A 21 -10.51 9.77 4.10
C PRO A 21 -10.29 10.95 3.14
N ILE A 22 -9.71 10.67 1.96
CA ILE A 22 -9.46 11.67 0.91
C ILE A 22 -10.24 11.26 -0.35
N PRO A 23 -10.99 12.17 -0.98
CA PRO A 23 -11.65 11.89 -2.26
C PRO A 23 -10.65 11.46 -3.33
N LYS A 24 -10.96 10.38 -4.06
CA LYS A 24 -10.09 9.81 -5.11
C LYS A 24 -9.58 10.87 -6.09
N ILE A 25 -10.46 11.74 -6.57
CA ILE A 25 -10.12 12.78 -7.55
C ILE A 25 -9.15 13.83 -6.99
N LEU A 26 -9.25 14.15 -5.70
CA LEU A 26 -8.29 15.04 -5.06
C LEU A 26 -6.92 14.37 -4.98
N LEU A 27 -6.88 13.10 -4.60
CA LEU A 27 -5.64 12.33 -4.55
C LEU A 27 -4.99 12.20 -5.93
N GLU A 28 -5.77 11.89 -6.97
CA GLU A 28 -5.28 11.87 -8.37
C GLU A 28 -4.69 13.23 -8.78
N LYS A 29 -5.36 14.34 -8.44
CA LYS A 29 -4.88 15.69 -8.73
C LYS A 29 -3.60 16.04 -7.97
N LEU A 30 -3.42 15.53 -6.75
CA LEU A 30 -2.17 15.72 -6.00
C LEU A 30 -0.97 15.06 -6.67
N PHE A 31 -1.19 13.95 -7.39
CA PHE A 31 -0.15 13.27 -8.16
C PHE A 31 0.04 13.85 -9.57
N GLN A 32 -0.98 14.47 -10.16
CA GLN A 32 -0.90 15.08 -11.49
C GLN A 32 0.06 16.29 -11.50
N GLY A 33 0.85 16.41 -12.57
CA GLY A 33 1.75 17.56 -12.79
C GLY A 33 3.04 17.54 -11.98
N ARG A 34 3.26 16.53 -11.12
CA ARG A 34 4.53 16.32 -10.42
C ARG A 34 5.50 15.52 -11.27
N THR A 35 6.79 15.84 -11.14
CA THR A 35 7.85 15.04 -11.75
C THR A 35 8.00 13.71 -11.01
N GLU A 36 8.58 12.71 -11.66
CA GLU A 36 8.89 11.43 -11.01
C GLU A 36 9.81 11.63 -9.79
N GLU A 37 10.77 12.55 -9.88
CA GLU A 37 11.67 12.90 -8.77
C GLU A 37 10.91 13.45 -7.56
N ASP A 38 9.95 14.35 -7.77
CA ASP A 38 9.10 14.87 -6.70
C ASP A 38 8.30 13.76 -6.01
N ILE A 39 7.81 12.79 -6.80
CA ILE A 39 7.05 11.65 -6.27
C ILE A 39 7.95 10.73 -5.44
N ILE A 40 9.14 10.40 -5.93
CA ILE A 40 10.11 9.59 -5.20
C ILE A 40 10.51 10.28 -3.89
N LYS A 41 10.74 11.59 -3.94
CA LYS A 41 11.05 12.39 -2.75
C LYS A 41 9.90 12.38 -1.74
N LEU A 42 8.66 12.57 -2.20
CA LEU A 42 7.47 12.52 -1.35
C LEU A 42 7.30 11.13 -0.70
N ALA A 43 7.51 10.05 -1.46
CA ALA A 43 7.47 8.68 -0.96
C ALA A 43 8.53 8.45 0.12
N THR A 44 9.76 8.89 -0.13
CA THR A 44 10.91 8.68 0.76
C THR A 44 10.83 9.52 2.03
N GLN A 45 10.40 10.78 1.94
CA GLN A 45 10.41 11.72 3.07
C GLN A 45 9.17 11.66 3.95
N VAL A 46 8.01 11.31 3.38
CA VAL A 46 6.72 11.37 4.09
C VAL A 46 6.01 10.03 4.07
N GLY A 47 5.89 9.42 2.89
CA GLY A 47 5.10 8.20 2.69
C GLY A 47 5.59 7.03 3.53
N ARG A 48 6.90 6.82 3.57
CA ARG A 48 7.53 5.74 4.32
C ARG A 48 7.17 5.78 5.81
N SER A 49 7.50 6.86 6.51
CA SER A 49 7.28 6.96 7.96
C SER A 49 5.81 6.81 8.33
N ALA A 50 4.91 7.43 7.55
CA ALA A 50 3.48 7.32 7.79
C ALA A 50 2.94 5.89 7.65
N LEU A 51 3.43 5.12 6.67
CA LEU A 51 3.01 3.73 6.45
C LEU A 51 3.64 2.75 7.45
N GLU A 52 4.87 3.03 7.89
CA GLU A 52 5.54 2.27 8.94
C GLU A 52 4.82 2.42 10.28
N ASP A 53 4.55 3.65 10.72
CA ASP A 53 3.84 3.94 11.97
C ASP A 53 2.45 3.29 11.97
N ALA A 54 1.74 3.39 10.85
CA ALA A 54 0.42 2.78 10.70
C ALA A 54 0.47 1.25 10.75
N SER A 55 1.46 0.63 10.10
CA SER A 55 1.64 -0.82 10.15
C SER A 55 2.05 -1.31 11.54
N LEU A 56 2.99 -0.63 12.21
CA LEU A 56 3.45 -0.97 13.57
C LEU A 56 2.31 -0.89 14.58
N PHE A 57 1.46 0.13 14.48
CA PHE A 57 0.30 0.28 15.37
C PHE A 57 -0.73 -0.86 15.17
N MET A 58 -0.93 -1.29 13.93
CA MET A 58 -1.98 -2.23 13.56
C MET A 58 -1.55 -3.70 13.60
N ASN A 59 -0.26 -3.98 13.45
CA ASN A 59 0.30 -5.32 13.44
C ASN A 59 1.12 -5.58 14.71
N LYS A 60 0.69 -6.55 15.52
CA LYS A 60 1.49 -7.04 16.66
C LYS A 60 2.79 -7.75 16.22
N ASN A 61 2.87 -8.20 14.97
CA ASN A 61 4.02 -8.88 14.38
C ASN A 61 4.68 -7.99 13.33
N ASN A 62 5.97 -7.71 13.50
CA ASN A 62 6.74 -6.83 12.61
C ASN A 62 7.45 -7.64 11.50
N ASN A 63 6.69 -8.15 10.52
CA ASN A 63 7.28 -8.78 9.33
C ASN A 63 6.59 -8.32 8.02
N TRP A 64 7.30 -8.50 6.90
CA TRP A 64 6.85 -8.08 5.57
C TRP A 64 5.45 -8.61 5.19
N LEU A 65 5.17 -9.87 5.48
CA LEU A 65 3.86 -10.47 5.17
C LEU A 65 2.74 -9.83 5.99
N SER A 66 3.01 -9.47 7.24
CA SER A 66 2.04 -8.78 8.12
C SER A 66 1.77 -7.37 7.62
N PHE A 67 2.80 -6.65 7.17
CA PHE A 67 2.67 -5.35 6.52
C PHE A 67 1.79 -5.44 5.26
N LEU A 68 2.05 -6.39 4.36
CA LEU A 68 1.25 -6.54 3.13
C LEU A 68 -0.20 -6.95 3.40
N LYS A 69 -0.45 -7.83 4.38
CA LYS A 69 -1.81 -8.18 4.82
C LYS A 69 -2.56 -6.98 5.38
N TRP A 70 -1.88 -6.12 6.14
CA TRP A 70 -2.47 -4.87 6.61
C TRP A 70 -2.77 -3.92 5.45
N PHE A 71 -1.82 -3.74 4.54
CA PHE A 71 -2.00 -2.91 3.35
C PHE A 71 -3.17 -3.39 2.50
N GLU A 72 -3.28 -4.71 2.29
CA GLU A 72 -4.39 -5.32 1.57
C GLU A 72 -5.73 -4.98 2.23
N LYS A 73 -5.85 -5.20 3.55
CA LYS A 73 -7.05 -4.85 4.32
C LYS A 73 -7.38 -3.36 4.23
N ARG A 74 -6.37 -2.49 4.26
CA ARG A 74 -6.52 -1.03 4.13
C ARG A 74 -7.10 -0.65 2.77
N MET A 75 -6.64 -1.28 1.69
CA MET A 75 -7.08 -0.98 0.33
C MET A 75 -8.43 -1.60 0.00
N GLN A 76 -8.75 -2.74 0.59
CA GLN A 76 -10.04 -3.42 0.50
C GLN A 76 -11.25 -2.57 0.94
N ASN A 77 -11.01 -1.50 1.71
CA ASN A 77 -12.01 -0.51 2.12
C ASN A 77 -12.09 0.71 1.18
N THR A 78 -11.42 0.63 0.03
CA THR A 78 -11.43 1.65 -1.02
C THR A 78 -11.93 1.05 -2.34
N SER A 79 -11.93 1.82 -3.42
CA SER A 79 -12.23 1.31 -4.77
C SER A 79 -11.07 0.54 -5.43
N ILE A 80 -9.99 0.25 -4.69
CA ILE A 80 -8.82 -0.47 -5.18
C ILE A 80 -9.07 -1.98 -5.03
N GLU A 81 -8.90 -2.72 -6.12
CA GLU A 81 -9.01 -4.18 -6.12
C GLU A 81 -7.61 -4.78 -5.90
N ILE A 82 -7.51 -5.79 -5.03
CA ILE A 82 -6.27 -6.53 -4.80
C ILE A 82 -6.56 -8.02 -4.94
N ASN A 83 -5.72 -8.71 -5.71
CA ASN A 83 -5.68 -10.17 -5.78
C ASN A 83 -4.34 -10.65 -5.23
N HIS A 84 -4.36 -11.56 -4.26
CA HIS A 84 -3.16 -12.18 -3.70
C HIS A 84 -3.18 -13.68 -4.03
N MET A 85 -2.13 -14.13 -4.72
CA MET A 85 -1.89 -15.52 -5.06
C MET A 85 -0.59 -16.00 -4.39
N THR A 86 -0.55 -17.28 -4.01
CA THR A 86 0.66 -17.92 -3.50
C THR A 86 0.86 -19.25 -4.22
N ASP A 87 2.06 -19.44 -4.77
CA ASP A 87 2.49 -20.69 -5.39
C ASP A 87 3.91 -21.03 -4.90
N ASN A 88 4.11 -22.20 -4.30
CA ASN A 88 5.42 -22.68 -3.83
C ASN A 88 6.25 -21.63 -3.05
N LYS A 89 5.62 -20.93 -2.09
CA LYS A 89 6.20 -19.82 -1.27
C LYS A 89 6.51 -18.53 -2.03
N ILE A 90 6.18 -18.46 -3.31
CA ILE A 90 6.19 -17.22 -4.08
C ILE A 90 4.83 -16.55 -3.87
N HIS A 91 4.85 -15.34 -3.34
CA HIS A 91 3.68 -14.49 -3.20
C HIS A 91 3.62 -13.53 -4.38
N ASN A 92 2.44 -13.41 -4.98
CA ASN A 92 2.18 -12.44 -6.05
C ASN A 92 0.91 -11.64 -5.70
N TYR A 93 1.08 -10.34 -5.47
CA TYR A 93 -0.01 -9.39 -5.27
C TYR A 93 -0.22 -8.61 -6.56
N ILE A 94 -1.47 -8.52 -7.03
CA ILE A 94 -1.87 -7.66 -8.14
C ILE A 94 -2.84 -6.62 -7.60
N ILE A 95 -2.45 -5.35 -7.68
CA ILE A 95 -3.19 -4.19 -7.21
C ILE A 95 -3.70 -3.43 -8.43
N LYS A 96 -5.02 -3.34 -8.59
CA LYS A 96 -5.68 -2.57 -9.65
C LYS A 96 -6.26 -1.29 -9.03
N HIS A 97 -5.64 -0.17 -9.37
CA HIS A 97 -5.89 1.11 -8.69
C HIS A 97 -6.44 2.20 -9.63
N ASN A 98 -6.07 2.22 -10.93
CA ASN A 98 -6.51 3.24 -11.88
C ASN A 98 -6.32 4.69 -11.37
N MET A 99 -5.13 5.00 -10.86
CA MET A 99 -4.77 6.30 -10.24
C MET A 99 -3.69 7.06 -11.02
N GLY A 100 -3.19 6.52 -12.13
CA GLY A 100 -2.12 7.10 -12.92
C GLY A 100 -0.72 6.65 -12.50
N TYR A 101 0.26 6.95 -13.38
CA TYR A 101 1.64 6.47 -13.28
C TYR A 101 2.36 6.94 -12.00
N ASN A 102 2.17 8.20 -11.62
CA ASN A 102 2.78 8.77 -10.42
C ASN A 102 2.30 8.10 -9.12
N TRP A 103 1.06 7.63 -9.06
CA TRP A 103 0.58 6.86 -7.91
C TRP A 103 1.31 5.53 -7.79
N SER A 104 1.61 4.90 -8.92
CA SER A 104 2.35 3.63 -8.98
C SER A 104 3.81 3.81 -8.59
N ILE A 105 4.49 4.86 -9.05
CA ILE A 105 5.85 5.19 -8.60
C ILE A 105 5.86 5.37 -7.08
N TYR A 106 4.93 6.18 -6.55
CA TYR A 106 4.86 6.46 -5.13
C TYR A 106 4.80 5.18 -4.28
N HIS A 107 3.88 4.27 -4.60
CA HIS A 107 3.73 3.02 -3.86
C HIS A 107 4.87 2.04 -4.10
N LYS A 108 5.42 1.96 -5.33
CA LYS A 108 6.60 1.14 -5.63
C LYS A 108 7.76 1.56 -4.72
N THR A 109 8.07 2.85 -4.69
CA THR A 109 9.18 3.40 -3.89
C THR A 109 9.00 3.05 -2.42
N ILE A 110 7.79 3.20 -1.87
CA ILE A 110 7.53 2.83 -0.47
C ILE A 110 7.73 1.33 -0.24
N PHE A 111 7.19 0.47 -1.11
CA PHE A 111 7.31 -0.97 -0.97
C PHE A 111 8.76 -1.44 -1.05
N GLU A 112 9.56 -0.89 -1.97
CA GLU A 112 10.99 -1.21 -2.08
C GLU A 112 11.78 -0.75 -0.84
N LEU A 113 11.49 0.45 -0.31
CA LEU A 113 12.14 0.96 0.89
C LEU A 113 11.81 0.10 2.11
N ILE A 114 10.52 -0.14 2.37
CA ILE A 114 10.08 -0.92 3.53
C ILE A 114 10.56 -2.37 3.42
N SER A 115 10.44 -3.01 2.25
CA SER A 115 10.86 -4.40 2.08
C SER A 115 12.36 -4.57 2.32
N LYS A 116 13.18 -3.69 1.75
CA LYS A 116 14.63 -3.76 1.84
C LYS A 116 15.15 -3.38 3.22
N GLU A 117 14.72 -2.23 3.74
CA GLU A 117 15.34 -1.66 4.94
C GLU A 117 14.80 -2.26 6.23
N ASN A 118 13.50 -2.55 6.31
CA ASN A 118 12.90 -3.01 7.56
C ASN A 118 12.86 -4.54 7.65
N TYR A 119 12.85 -5.23 6.50
CA TYR A 119 12.63 -6.67 6.45
C TYR A 119 13.70 -7.44 5.68
N ASN A 120 14.68 -6.77 5.06
CA ASN A 120 15.71 -7.37 4.23
C ASN A 120 15.14 -8.33 3.16
N LYS A 121 14.01 -7.96 2.56
CA LYS A 121 13.28 -8.72 1.53
C LYS A 121 13.50 -8.12 0.16
N SER A 122 13.90 -8.97 -0.77
CA SER A 122 13.89 -8.66 -2.20
C SER A 122 12.48 -8.80 -2.76
N VAL A 123 12.01 -7.77 -3.45
CA VAL A 123 10.68 -7.72 -4.08
C VAL A 123 10.85 -7.34 -5.54
N ASN A 124 10.08 -7.97 -6.42
CA ASN A 124 10.00 -7.63 -7.83
C ASN A 124 8.69 -6.88 -8.07
N ILE A 125 8.79 -5.59 -8.41
CA ILE A 125 7.63 -4.73 -8.63
C ILE A 125 7.54 -4.37 -10.11
N ARG A 126 6.40 -4.69 -10.73
CA ARG A 126 6.04 -4.22 -12.08
C ARG A 126 4.81 -3.34 -11.97
N TYR A 127 4.73 -2.29 -12.77
CA TYR A 127 3.63 -1.34 -12.66
C TYR A 127 3.39 -0.59 -13.97
N ASN A 128 2.20 -0.02 -14.07
CA ASN A 128 1.81 0.96 -15.08
C ASN A 128 0.85 1.97 -14.43
N ASP A 129 0.10 2.71 -15.23
CA ASP A 129 -0.84 3.73 -14.78
C ASP A 129 -2.10 3.19 -14.05
N ARG A 130 -2.37 1.90 -14.17
CA ARG A 130 -3.61 1.25 -13.74
C ARG A 130 -3.41 0.14 -12.73
N THR A 131 -2.27 -0.55 -12.82
CA THR A 131 -1.98 -1.75 -12.06
C THR A 131 -0.55 -1.76 -11.55
N MET A 132 -0.35 -2.42 -10.41
CA MET A 132 0.95 -2.76 -9.83
C MET A 132 0.94 -4.23 -9.41
N SER A 133 2.02 -4.96 -9.72
CA SER A 133 2.26 -6.30 -9.19
C SER A 133 3.47 -6.30 -8.26
N ILE A 134 3.38 -7.02 -7.15
CA ILE A 134 4.47 -7.22 -6.19
C ILE A 134 4.69 -8.72 -6.04
N GLU A 135 5.87 -9.19 -6.40
CA GLU A 135 6.26 -10.59 -6.28
C GLU A 135 7.45 -10.73 -5.32
N PHE A 136 7.39 -11.72 -4.42
CA PHE A 136 8.48 -12.03 -3.50
C PHE A 136 8.43 -13.47 -2.99
N TYR A 137 9.55 -13.95 -2.48
CA TYR A 137 9.68 -15.28 -1.88
C TYR A 137 9.63 -15.22 -0.33
N GLU A 138 8.86 -16.13 0.27
CA GLU A 138 8.68 -16.25 1.73
C GLU A 138 9.94 -16.74 2.47
#